data_AF-A0A2M8T7T0-F1
#
_entry.id   AF-A0A2M8T7T0-F1
#
_cell.length_a   1.000
_cell.length_b   1.000
_cell.length_c   1.000
_cell.angle_alpha   90.00
_cell.angle_beta   90.00
_cell.angle_gamma   90.00
#
_symmetry.space_group_name_H-M   'P 1'
#
loop_
_entity.id
_entity.type
_entity.pdbx_description
1 polymer ?
#
loop_
_entity_poly.entity_id
_entity_poly.type
_entity_poly.pdbx_seq_one_letter_code
_entity_poly.pdbx_strand_id
1 'polypeptide(L)'
;MNITKREKIIYELVSALLALIVAIMLIIELSFKLPYSTVYIFDIIDNIILIIFAIDYFFRLYIAKDKKKFFKENIIDLISIIPFNSIFQGFKILRISKLLKFTKLLKLVKLFRVFALLLRFKKYISKFIKTNNFHYVIYTTIFVLVLGTIGMHFIEGLSYGNALWWSFVTITTVGYGDISPSTTFGRILASILMIVGIGFLSMLTGTISTFFLNKKTNTSYKSEIIDNIKSKLDNFDELSTDDINDICKILKSLKD
;
A
#
# COMPACT_ATOMS: atom_id res chain seq x y z
N MET A 1 19.98 10.48 -7.36
CA MET A 1 18.77 10.34 -8.20
C MET A 1 17.62 10.99 -7.44
N ASN A 2 17.05 12.08 -7.96
CA ASN A 2 15.90 12.75 -7.35
C ASN A 2 14.63 11.97 -7.69
N ILE A 3 14.36 10.93 -6.91
CA ILE A 3 13.09 10.19 -6.99
C ILE A 3 12.00 11.14 -6.50
N THR A 4 10.98 11.36 -7.32
CA THR A 4 9.82 12.16 -6.94
C THR A 4 9.10 11.52 -5.75
N LYS A 5 8.44 12.32 -4.90
CA LYS A 5 7.62 11.81 -3.79
C LYS A 5 6.59 10.78 -4.27
N ARG A 6 6.09 10.95 -5.50
CA ARG A 6 5.17 10.04 -6.19
C ARG A 6 5.78 8.67 -6.43
N GLU A 7 6.93 8.61 -7.10
CA GLU A 7 7.62 7.34 -7.40
C GLU A 7 7.97 6.57 -6.14
N LYS A 8 8.36 7.29 -5.07
CA LYS A 8 8.64 6.68 -3.77
C LYS A 8 7.41 6.01 -3.15
N ILE A 9 6.23 6.63 -3.22
CA ILE A 9 4.98 6.07 -2.71
C ILE A 9 4.56 4.81 -3.49
N ILE A 10 4.62 4.84 -4.83
CA ILE A 10 4.31 3.66 -5.67
C ILE A 10 5.22 2.52 -5.28
N TYR A 11 6.52 2.83 -5.22
CA TYR A 11 7.53 1.86 -4.87
C TYR A 11 7.26 1.22 -3.51
N GLU A 12 6.88 2.02 -2.50
CA GLU A 12 6.53 1.53 -1.17
C GLU A 12 5.26 0.64 -1.20
N LEU A 13 4.20 1.07 -1.89
CA LEU A 13 2.96 0.29 -2.01
C LEU A 13 3.16 -1.02 -2.78
N VAL A 14 3.84 -0.99 -3.93
CA VAL A 14 4.12 -2.17 -4.74
C VAL A 14 5.00 -3.14 -3.96
N SER A 15 6.03 -2.66 -3.27
CA SER A 15 6.89 -3.50 -2.43
C SER A 15 6.12 -4.16 -1.28
N ALA A 16 5.19 -3.42 -0.64
CA ALA A 16 4.32 -3.97 0.37
C ALA A 16 3.38 -5.04 -0.22
N LEU A 17 2.69 -4.73 -1.32
CA LEU A 17 1.74 -5.63 -1.96
C LEU A 17 2.41 -6.95 -2.39
N LEU A 18 3.56 -6.88 -3.06
CA LEU A 18 4.32 -8.07 -3.45
C LEU A 18 4.73 -8.91 -2.24
N ALA A 19 5.17 -8.28 -1.15
CA ALA A 19 5.54 -8.99 0.07
C ALA A 19 4.34 -9.70 0.71
N LEU A 20 3.17 -9.05 0.68
CA LEU A 20 1.91 -9.62 1.19
C LEU A 20 1.44 -10.81 0.34
N ILE A 21 1.48 -10.69 -1.00
CA ILE A 21 1.12 -11.77 -1.92
C ILE A 21 1.98 -13.00 -1.67
N VAL A 22 3.30 -12.83 -1.60
CA VAL A 22 4.22 -13.96 -1.33
C VAL A 22 3.96 -14.56 0.06
N ALA A 23 3.73 -13.73 1.07
CA ALA A 23 3.41 -14.22 2.42
C ALA A 23 2.12 -15.07 2.43
N ILE A 24 1.05 -14.61 1.77
CA ILE A 24 -0.21 -15.35 1.65
C ILE A 24 -0.01 -16.66 0.89
N MET A 25 0.69 -16.63 -0.24
CA MET A 25 1.00 -17.84 -1.02
C MET A 25 1.75 -18.88 -0.19
N LEU A 26 2.76 -18.44 0.57
CA LEU A 26 3.52 -19.31 1.47
C LEU A 26 2.65 -19.87 2.61
N ILE A 27 1.75 -19.05 3.19
CA ILE A 27 0.83 -19.51 4.24
C ILE A 27 -0.12 -20.57 3.67
N ILE A 28 -0.64 -20.39 2.46
CA ILE A 28 -1.50 -21.37 1.78
C ILE A 28 -0.73 -22.68 1.55
N GLU A 29 0.50 -22.60 1.03
CA GLU A 29 1.36 -23.77 0.80
C GLU A 29 1.73 -24.52 2.10
N LEU A 30 1.82 -23.79 3.22
CA LEU A 30 2.08 -24.38 4.54
C LEU A 30 0.85 -25.01 5.17
N SER A 31 -0.32 -24.41 4.94
CA SER A 31 -1.60 -24.81 5.57
C SER A 31 -2.27 -25.96 4.84
N PHE A 32 -2.12 -26.03 3.51
CA PHE A 32 -2.84 -26.98 2.66
C PHE A 32 -1.89 -27.92 1.92
N LYS A 33 -2.35 -29.16 1.68
CA LYS A 33 -1.69 -30.07 0.73
C LYS A 33 -2.14 -29.71 -0.68
N LEU A 34 -1.33 -28.92 -1.38
CA LEU A 34 -1.62 -28.49 -2.74
C LEU A 34 -1.17 -29.53 -3.78
N PRO A 35 -1.85 -29.63 -4.92
CA PRO A 35 -1.39 -30.41 -6.07
C PRO A 35 -0.03 -29.91 -6.58
N TYR A 36 0.75 -30.81 -7.20
CA TYR A 36 2.07 -30.48 -7.74
C TYR A 36 2.06 -29.30 -8.72
N SER A 37 1.03 -29.20 -9.57
CA SER A 37 0.85 -28.11 -10.52
C SER A 37 0.69 -26.75 -9.84
N THR A 38 -0.10 -26.68 -8.75
CA THR A 38 -0.31 -25.45 -7.99
C THR A 38 0.96 -25.01 -7.28
N VAL A 39 1.68 -25.95 -6.64
CA VAL A 39 2.98 -25.66 -6.00
C VAL A 39 3.98 -25.14 -7.03
N TYR A 40 4.03 -25.74 -8.22
CA TYR A 40 4.91 -25.31 -9.29
C TYR A 40 4.63 -23.86 -9.75
N ILE A 41 3.35 -23.50 -9.92
CA ILE A 41 2.95 -22.11 -10.25
C ILE A 41 3.36 -21.15 -9.12
N PHE A 42 3.14 -21.55 -7.86
CA PHE A 42 3.51 -20.74 -6.71
C PHE A 42 5.02 -20.50 -6.64
N ASP A 43 5.82 -21.53 -6.91
CA ASP A 43 7.28 -21.43 -6.97
C ASP A 43 7.75 -20.50 -8.10
N ILE A 44 7.12 -20.54 -9.29
CA ILE A 44 7.45 -19.62 -10.38
C ILE A 44 7.21 -18.17 -9.95
N ILE A 45 6.03 -17.87 -9.42
CA ILE A 45 5.66 -16.51 -8.97
C ILE A 45 6.59 -16.04 -7.84
N ASP A 46 6.84 -16.90 -6.84
CA ASP A 46 7.74 -16.60 -5.73
C ASP A 46 9.16 -16.28 -6.22
N ASN A 47 9.69 -17.06 -7.17
CA ASN A 47 11.01 -16.82 -7.75
C ASN A 47 11.08 -15.50 -8.53
N ILE A 48 10.06 -15.16 -9.31
CA ILE A 48 9.99 -13.88 -10.02
C ILE A 48 10.02 -12.72 -9.02
N ILE A 49 9.19 -12.77 -7.98
CA ILE A 49 9.12 -11.70 -6.97
C ILE A 49 10.42 -11.64 -6.16
N LEU A 50 11.04 -12.77 -5.85
CA LEU A 50 12.35 -12.83 -5.19
C LEU A 50 13.41 -12.14 -6.04
N ILE A 51 13.45 -12.40 -7.35
CA ILE A 51 14.39 -11.73 -8.28
C ILE A 51 14.16 -10.23 -8.28
N ILE A 52 12.90 -9.78 -8.37
CA ILE A 52 12.55 -8.35 -8.28
C ILE A 52 13.09 -7.74 -6.99
N PHE A 53 12.85 -8.39 -5.85
CA PHE A 53 13.33 -7.92 -4.55
C PHE A 53 14.85 -7.94 -4.41
N ALA A 54 15.52 -8.93 -5.01
CA ALA A 54 16.97 -9.03 -5.01
C ALA A 54 17.58 -7.88 -5.83
N ILE A 55 17.10 -7.67 -7.05
CA ILE A 55 17.53 -6.55 -7.91
C ILE A 55 17.33 -5.22 -7.18
N ASP A 56 16.15 -5.00 -6.61
CA ASP A 56 15.85 -3.81 -5.82
C ASP A 56 16.80 -3.60 -4.63
N TYR A 57 17.09 -4.66 -3.87
CA TYR A 57 18.00 -4.57 -2.73
C TYR A 57 19.43 -4.23 -3.16
N PHE A 58 19.95 -4.95 -4.15
CA PHE A 58 21.32 -4.76 -4.61
C PHE A 58 21.51 -3.43 -5.33
N PHE A 59 20.53 -2.96 -6.09
CA PHE A 59 20.56 -1.64 -6.71
C PHE A 59 20.61 -0.53 -5.65
N ARG A 60 19.78 -0.63 -4.61
CA ARG A 60 19.80 0.36 -3.50
C ARG A 60 21.07 0.28 -2.68
N LEU A 61 21.63 -0.91 -2.47
CA LEU A 61 22.93 -1.10 -1.82
C LEU A 61 24.07 -0.49 -2.64
N TYR A 62 24.02 -0.59 -3.97
CA TYR A 62 25.01 -0.01 -4.88
C TYR A 62 25.01 1.52 -4.83
N ILE A 63 23.83 2.15 -4.78
CA ILE A 63 23.68 3.61 -4.72
C ILE A 63 23.98 4.17 -3.32
N ALA A 64 23.90 3.36 -2.27
CA ALA A 64 24.08 3.81 -0.90
C ALA A 64 25.50 4.36 -0.66
N LYS A 65 25.57 5.60 -0.14
CA LYS A 65 26.84 6.25 0.23
C LYS A 65 27.61 5.46 1.30
N ASP A 66 26.89 4.89 2.27
CA ASP A 66 27.46 4.02 3.31
C ASP A 66 26.79 2.63 3.25
N LYS A 67 27.53 1.66 2.72
CA LYS A 67 27.07 0.28 2.55
C LYS A 67 26.83 -0.44 3.87
N LYS A 68 27.63 -0.16 4.91
CA LYS A 68 27.50 -0.81 6.23
C LYS A 68 26.25 -0.31 6.94
N LYS A 69 26.01 1.00 6.91
CA LYS A 69 24.79 1.60 7.45
C LYS A 69 23.55 1.10 6.70
N PHE A 70 23.59 1.09 5.37
CA PHE A 70 22.50 0.57 4.54
C PHE A 70 22.16 -0.88 4.89
N PHE A 71 23.16 -1.74 5.03
CA PHE A 71 22.94 -3.14 5.36
C PHE A 71 22.22 -3.32 6.71
N LYS A 72 22.64 -2.58 7.74
CA LYS A 72 22.01 -2.60 9.07
C LYS A 72 20.54 -2.13 9.03
N GLU A 73 20.25 -1.07 8.28
CA GLU A 73 18.89 -0.52 8.16
C GLU A 73 17.96 -1.37 7.27
N ASN A 74 18.52 -2.25 6.43
CA ASN A 74 17.77 -3.04 5.46
C ASN A 74 17.94 -4.56 5.65
N ILE A 75 18.25 -5.02 6.87
CA ILE A 75 18.43 -6.44 7.16
C ILE A 75 17.16 -7.27 6.88
N ILE A 76 15.97 -6.69 7.08
CA ILE A 76 14.69 -7.35 6.80
C ILE A 76 14.55 -7.64 5.29
N ASP A 77 14.97 -6.69 4.45
CA ASP A 77 14.91 -6.82 2.99
C ASP A 77 15.87 -7.91 2.52
N LEU A 78 17.04 -8.02 3.15
CA LEU A 78 18.02 -9.07 2.89
C LEU A 78 17.49 -10.46 3.23
N ILE A 79 16.88 -10.63 4.41
CA ILE A 79 16.30 -11.93 4.81
C ILE A 79 15.16 -12.34 3.86
N SER A 80 14.40 -11.36 3.36
CA SER A 80 13.29 -11.59 2.45
C SER A 80 13.71 -12.14 1.07
N ILE A 81 14.95 -11.88 0.63
CA ILE A 81 15.47 -12.30 -0.69
C ILE A 81 16.19 -13.64 -0.67
N ILE A 82 16.22 -14.33 0.47
CA ILE A 82 16.88 -15.64 0.57
C ILE A 82 16.04 -16.69 -0.19
N PRO A 83 16.63 -17.42 -1.17
CA PRO A 83 15.91 -18.40 -1.99
C PRO A 83 15.79 -19.74 -1.27
N PHE A 84 14.97 -19.77 -0.22
CA PHE A 84 14.80 -20.95 0.62
C PHE A 84 14.38 -22.20 -0.18
N ASN A 85 13.47 -22.06 -1.15
CA ASN A 85 12.99 -23.19 -1.97
C ASN A 85 14.13 -23.82 -2.79
N SER A 86 15.00 -23.01 -3.40
CA SER A 86 16.15 -23.47 -4.19
C SER A 86 17.24 -24.11 -3.32
N ILE A 87 17.48 -23.56 -2.12
CA ILE A 87 18.38 -24.15 -1.12
C ILE A 87 17.93 -25.58 -0.78
N PHE A 88 16.63 -25.79 -0.55
CA PHE A 88 16.08 -27.12 -0.23
C PHE A 88 16.17 -28.12 -1.39
N GLN A 89 16.03 -27.66 -2.64
CA GLN A 89 16.22 -28.52 -3.81
C GLN A 89 17.69 -28.98 -3.96
N GLY A 90 18.65 -28.09 -3.70
CA GLY A 90 20.08 -28.43 -3.68
C GLY A 90 20.43 -29.53 -2.67
N PHE A 91 19.85 -29.49 -1.46
CA PHE A 91 20.02 -30.54 -0.45
C PHE A 91 19.44 -31.91 -0.86
N LYS A 92 18.40 -31.93 -1.70
CA LYS A 92 17.79 -33.16 -2.23
C LYS A 92 18.70 -33.85 -3.25
N ILE A 93 19.46 -33.08 -4.04
CA ILE A 93 20.38 -33.56 -5.07
C ILE A 93 21.63 -34.22 -4.46
N LEU A 94 22.12 -33.70 -3.33
CA LEU A 94 23.29 -34.21 -2.61
C LEU A 94 23.11 -35.60 -1.94
N ARG A 95 22.02 -36.34 -2.24
CA ARG A 95 21.72 -37.70 -1.71
C ARG A 95 21.80 -37.83 -0.18
N ILE A 96 21.59 -36.74 0.57
CA ILE A 96 21.38 -36.77 2.04
C ILE A 96 19.96 -37.32 2.38
N SER A 97 19.25 -37.84 1.37
CA SER A 97 17.88 -38.31 1.38
C SER A 97 17.59 -39.53 2.25
N LYS A 98 18.54 -40.11 3.00
CA LYS A 98 18.17 -41.06 4.08
C LYS A 98 17.64 -40.38 5.34
N LEU A 99 17.80 -39.05 5.49
CA LEU A 99 17.20 -38.23 6.55
C LEU A 99 15.85 -37.58 6.13
N LEU A 100 15.03 -38.28 5.33
CA LEU A 100 13.79 -37.76 4.71
C LEU A 100 12.67 -37.30 5.67
N LYS A 101 12.85 -37.38 6.99
CA LYS A 101 11.96 -36.73 7.97
C LYS A 101 12.24 -35.22 8.14
N PHE A 102 13.42 -34.73 7.73
CA PHE A 102 13.79 -33.31 7.83
C PHE A 102 13.08 -32.41 6.81
N THR A 103 12.47 -32.93 5.74
CA THR A 103 11.70 -32.13 4.77
C THR A 103 10.53 -31.38 5.42
N LYS A 104 9.95 -31.93 6.50
CA LYS A 104 8.95 -31.23 7.33
C LYS A 104 9.57 -30.14 8.19
N LEU A 105 10.76 -30.34 8.75
CA LEU A 105 11.48 -29.33 9.54
C LEU A 105 11.98 -28.17 8.66
N LEU A 106 12.33 -28.44 7.40
CA LEU A 106 12.68 -27.42 6.41
C LEU A 106 11.47 -26.52 6.04
N LYS A 107 10.23 -27.02 6.19
CA LYS A 107 9.04 -26.15 6.10
C LYS A 107 8.99 -25.11 7.22
N LEU A 108 9.56 -25.38 8.40
CA LEU A 108 9.62 -24.39 9.48
C LEU A 108 10.50 -23.20 9.12
N VAL A 109 11.51 -23.40 8.26
CA VAL A 109 12.32 -22.29 7.75
C VAL A 109 11.50 -21.34 6.88
N LYS A 110 10.46 -21.84 6.19
CA LYS A 110 9.50 -20.97 5.47
C LYS A 110 8.74 -20.05 6.42
N LEU A 111 8.53 -20.42 7.70
CA LEU A 111 7.89 -19.55 8.68
C LEU A 111 8.75 -18.32 9.00
N PHE A 112 10.08 -18.50 9.12
CA PHE A 112 11.00 -17.36 9.28
C PHE A 112 10.95 -16.43 8.07
N ARG A 113 10.81 -16.98 6.86
CA ARG A 113 10.63 -16.19 5.64
C ARG A 113 9.31 -15.43 5.64
N VAL A 114 8.19 -16.09 5.99
CA VAL A 114 6.88 -15.43 6.14
C VAL A 114 6.99 -14.26 7.12
N PHE A 115 7.62 -14.49 8.27
CA PHE A 115 7.85 -13.43 9.25
C PHE A 115 8.68 -12.27 8.68
N ALA A 116 9.77 -12.54 7.96
CA ALA A 116 10.57 -11.50 7.31
C ALA A 116 9.76 -10.71 6.27
N LEU A 117 8.91 -11.38 5.47
CA LEU A 117 8.03 -10.73 4.50
C LEU A 117 6.96 -9.87 5.17
N LEU A 118 6.39 -10.30 6.31
CA LEU A 118 5.46 -9.49 7.10
C LEU A 118 6.13 -8.26 7.70
N LEU A 119 7.37 -8.40 8.19
CA LEU A 119 8.17 -7.25 8.65
C LEU A 119 8.50 -6.30 7.49
N ARG A 120 8.80 -6.85 6.30
CA ARG A 120 9.01 -6.07 5.08
C ARG A 120 7.73 -5.29 4.74
N PHE A 121 6.58 -5.95 4.70
CA PHE A 121 5.28 -5.33 4.50
C PHE A 121 5.05 -4.18 5.49
N LYS A 122 5.23 -4.44 6.81
CA LYS A 122 5.10 -3.42 7.86
C LYS A 122 6.02 -2.21 7.61
N LYS A 123 7.28 -2.45 7.25
CA LYS A 123 8.27 -1.40 6.95
C LYS A 123 7.82 -0.51 5.80
N TYR A 124 7.30 -1.07 4.71
CA TYR A 124 6.87 -0.31 3.54
C TYR A 124 5.50 0.35 3.74
N ILE A 125 4.53 -0.38 4.29
CA ILE A 125 3.19 0.17 4.54
C ILE A 125 3.21 1.27 5.59
N SER A 126 4.08 1.19 6.61
CA SER A 126 4.17 2.24 7.64
C SER A 126 4.69 3.57 7.09
N LYS A 127 5.52 3.55 6.04
CA LYS A 127 5.96 4.78 5.35
C LYS A 127 4.83 5.40 4.54
N PHE A 128 4.03 4.56 3.87
CA PHE A 128 2.82 4.98 3.19
C PHE A 128 1.79 5.60 4.16
N ILE A 129 1.48 4.91 5.26
CA ILE A 129 0.50 5.35 6.28
C ILE A 129 0.90 6.68 6.95
N LYS A 130 2.22 6.94 7.08
CA LYS A 130 2.74 8.22 7.58
C LYS A 130 2.65 9.36 6.57
N THR A 131 2.41 9.05 5.29
CA THR A 131 2.22 10.05 4.27
C THR A 131 0.79 10.60 4.33
N ASN A 132 0.64 11.92 4.36
CA ASN A 132 -0.65 12.62 4.28
C ASN A 132 -1.61 12.41 5.46
N ASN A 133 -1.09 12.17 6.67
CA ASN A 133 -1.91 11.97 7.88
C ASN A 133 -2.93 10.81 7.78
N PHE A 134 -2.70 9.86 6.85
CA PHE A 134 -3.59 8.74 6.60
C PHE A 134 -3.81 7.84 7.83
N HIS A 135 -2.82 7.79 8.73
CA HIS A 135 -2.94 7.12 10.03
C HIS A 135 -4.11 7.64 10.89
N TYR A 136 -4.43 8.94 10.87
CA TYR A 136 -5.56 9.48 11.63
C TYR A 136 -6.89 8.91 11.13
N VAL A 137 -7.03 8.76 9.82
CA VAL A 137 -8.23 8.18 9.19
C VAL A 137 -8.40 6.73 9.60
N ILE A 138 -7.32 5.94 9.57
CA ILE A 138 -7.35 4.54 10.01
C ILE A 138 -7.76 4.46 11.49
N TYR A 139 -7.15 5.28 12.36
CA TYR A 139 -7.48 5.27 13.78
C TYR A 139 -8.94 5.65 14.05
N THR A 140 -9.45 6.71 13.42
CA THR A 140 -10.86 7.11 13.55
C THR A 140 -11.79 6.03 13.01
N THR A 141 -11.45 5.39 11.89
CA THR A 141 -12.26 4.31 11.28
C THR A 141 -12.32 3.10 12.19
N ILE A 142 -11.20 2.66 12.76
CA ILE A 142 -11.14 1.54 13.71
C ILE A 142 -11.94 1.88 14.97
N PHE A 143 -11.76 3.10 15.50
CA PHE A 143 -12.48 3.55 16.68
C PHE A 143 -14.01 3.51 16.46
N VAL A 144 -14.48 4.07 15.35
CA VAL A 144 -15.92 4.06 15.01
C VAL A 144 -16.42 2.65 14.71
N LEU A 145 -15.62 1.78 14.09
CA LEU A 145 -15.98 0.37 13.87
C LEU A 145 -16.18 -0.38 15.20
N VAL A 146 -15.31 -0.15 16.18
CA VAL A 146 -15.45 -0.74 17.52
C VAL A 146 -16.69 -0.19 18.22
N LEU A 147 -16.93 1.12 18.16
CA LEU A 147 -18.15 1.73 18.72
C LEU A 147 -19.42 1.21 18.05
N GLY A 148 -19.42 1.07 16.72
CA GLY A 148 -20.54 0.49 15.95
C GLY A 148 -20.80 -0.96 16.35
N THR A 149 -19.74 -1.75 16.52
CA THR A 149 -19.83 -3.15 16.97
C THR A 149 -20.45 -3.24 18.36
N ILE A 150 -19.96 -2.45 19.32
CA ILE A 150 -20.48 -2.41 20.69
C ILE A 150 -21.93 -1.93 20.70
N GLY A 151 -22.23 -0.84 19.97
CA GLY A 151 -23.58 -0.28 19.89
C GLY A 151 -24.59 -1.28 19.31
N MET A 152 -24.24 -1.97 18.23
CA MET A 152 -25.11 -2.97 17.62
C MET A 152 -25.31 -4.21 18.51
N HIS A 153 -24.29 -4.61 19.27
CA HIS A 153 -24.45 -5.66 20.27
C HIS A 153 -25.49 -5.30 21.34
N PHE A 154 -25.42 -4.08 21.88
CA PHE A 154 -26.33 -3.66 22.96
C PHE A 154 -27.73 -3.26 22.47
N ILE A 155 -27.84 -2.61 21.31
CA ILE A 155 -29.11 -2.08 20.80
C ILE A 155 -29.93 -3.16 20.09
N GLU A 156 -29.29 -4.00 19.27
CA GLU A 156 -29.95 -5.02 18.45
C GLU A 156 -29.80 -6.43 19.02
N GLY A 157 -29.05 -6.61 20.12
CA GLY A 157 -28.83 -7.93 20.74
C GLY A 157 -27.97 -8.87 19.90
N LEU A 158 -27.23 -8.36 18.91
CA LEU A 158 -26.38 -9.17 18.04
C LEU A 158 -25.19 -9.75 18.81
N SER A 159 -24.72 -10.96 18.49
CA SER A 159 -23.43 -11.44 19.01
C SER A 159 -22.29 -10.51 18.60
N TYR A 160 -21.21 -10.42 19.38
CA TYR A 160 -20.05 -9.58 19.03
C TYR A 160 -19.49 -9.88 17.63
N GLY A 161 -19.46 -11.16 17.22
CA GLY A 161 -19.02 -11.57 15.90
C GLY A 161 -19.93 -11.02 14.79
N ASN A 162 -21.25 -11.13 14.96
CA ASN A 162 -22.24 -10.63 14.02
C ASN A 162 -22.27 -9.09 13.96
N ALA A 163 -22.15 -8.43 15.11
CA ALA A 163 -22.07 -6.97 15.18
C ALA A 163 -20.80 -6.43 14.53
N LEU A 164 -19.67 -7.13 14.69
CA LEU A 164 -18.39 -6.79 14.06
C LEU A 164 -18.46 -7.00 12.55
N TRP A 165 -18.97 -8.15 12.12
CA TRP A 165 -19.19 -8.47 10.71
C TRP A 165 -20.06 -7.42 10.03
N TRP A 166 -21.21 -7.10 10.62
CA TRP A 166 -22.11 -6.08 10.11
C TRP A 166 -21.44 -4.70 10.05
N SER A 167 -20.72 -4.30 11.11
CA SER A 167 -20.03 -3.00 11.15
C SER A 167 -18.97 -2.90 10.05
N PHE A 168 -18.22 -3.99 9.83
CA PHE A 168 -17.19 -4.07 8.79
C PHE A 168 -17.80 -4.02 7.38
N VAL A 169 -18.86 -4.77 7.12
CA VAL A 169 -19.57 -4.78 5.83
C VAL A 169 -20.21 -3.43 5.53
N THR A 170 -20.69 -2.73 6.56
CA THR A 170 -21.31 -1.40 6.43
C THR A 170 -20.27 -0.31 6.17
N ILE A 171 -19.17 -0.27 6.95
CA ILE A 171 -18.14 0.77 6.80
C ILE A 171 -17.37 0.66 5.48
N THR A 172 -17.23 -0.58 4.96
CA THR A 172 -16.64 -0.85 3.64
C THR A 172 -17.62 -0.69 2.48
N THR A 173 -18.86 -0.26 2.78
CA THR A 173 -19.96 -0.05 1.82
C THR A 173 -20.30 -1.28 0.97
N VAL A 174 -20.03 -2.49 1.47
CA VAL A 174 -20.38 -3.75 0.78
C VAL A 174 -21.86 -4.05 0.93
N GLY A 175 -22.37 -3.99 2.16
CA GLY A 175 -23.81 -4.07 2.43
C GLY A 175 -24.52 -5.33 1.93
N TYR A 176 -24.07 -6.53 2.33
CA TYR A 176 -24.71 -7.79 1.93
C TYR A 176 -26.20 -7.89 2.28
N GLY A 177 -26.64 -7.20 3.34
CA GLY A 177 -28.03 -7.19 3.80
C GLY A 177 -28.45 -8.46 4.56
N ASP A 178 -27.50 -9.32 4.90
CA ASP A 178 -27.68 -10.51 5.73
C ASP A 178 -28.01 -10.18 7.19
N ILE A 179 -27.47 -9.06 7.68
CA ILE A 179 -27.77 -8.48 9.00
C ILE A 179 -28.15 -7.01 8.80
N SER A 180 -29.20 -6.56 9.47
CA SER A 180 -29.64 -5.16 9.39
C SER A 180 -30.28 -4.69 10.70
N PRO A 181 -30.07 -3.41 11.09
CA PRO A 181 -30.71 -2.85 12.29
C PRO A 181 -32.23 -2.82 12.14
N SER A 182 -32.92 -3.41 13.11
CA SER A 182 -34.37 -3.47 13.19
C SER A 182 -34.95 -2.30 14.00
N THR A 183 -34.21 -1.81 15.00
CA THR A 183 -34.66 -0.76 15.92
C THR A 183 -34.38 0.64 15.39
N THR A 184 -35.14 1.62 15.86
CA THR A 184 -34.92 3.04 15.54
C THR A 184 -33.50 3.50 15.91
N PHE A 185 -33.03 3.14 17.12
CA PHE A 185 -31.70 3.52 17.58
C PHE A 185 -30.59 2.82 16.80
N GLY A 186 -30.77 1.55 16.42
CA GLY A 186 -29.83 0.82 15.57
C GLY A 186 -29.72 1.45 14.18
N ARG A 187 -30.84 1.93 13.62
CA ARG A 187 -30.83 2.66 12.34
C ARG A 187 -30.12 4.01 12.44
N ILE A 188 -30.27 4.75 13.53
CA ILE A 188 -29.53 6.00 13.76
C ILE A 188 -28.02 5.73 13.83
N LEU A 189 -27.63 4.72 14.62
CA LEU A 189 -26.22 4.29 14.71
C LEU A 189 -25.66 3.89 13.35
N ALA A 190 -26.45 3.14 12.57
CA ALA A 190 -26.08 2.71 11.23
C ALA A 190 -25.87 3.88 10.27
N SER A 191 -26.75 4.88 10.28
CA SER A 191 -26.60 6.09 9.46
C SER A 191 -25.29 6.82 9.76
N ILE A 192 -24.92 6.96 11.04
CA ILE A 192 -23.65 7.56 11.45
C ILE A 192 -22.46 6.73 10.92
N LEU A 193 -22.52 5.41 11.10
CA LEU A 193 -21.47 4.49 10.65
C LEU A 193 -21.28 4.53 9.12
N MET A 194 -22.37 4.63 8.36
CA MET A 194 -22.34 4.76 6.90
C MET A 194 -21.65 6.05 6.45
N ILE A 195 -21.95 7.20 7.07
CA ILE A 195 -21.29 8.48 6.77
C ILE A 195 -19.78 8.39 7.00
N VAL A 196 -19.36 7.77 8.11
CA VAL A 196 -17.93 7.55 8.39
C VAL A 196 -17.28 6.63 7.36
N GLY A 197 -17.97 5.56 6.93
CA GLY A 197 -17.50 4.67 5.87
C GLY A 197 -17.27 5.40 4.54
N ILE A 198 -18.21 6.26 4.12
CA ILE A 198 -18.05 7.09 2.91
C ILE A 198 -16.85 8.04 3.07
N GLY A 199 -16.67 8.65 4.25
CA GLY A 199 -15.52 9.51 4.53
C GLY A 199 -14.19 8.77 4.42
N PHE A 200 -14.12 7.54 4.93
CA PHE A 200 -12.95 6.67 4.81
C PHE A 200 -12.60 6.38 3.34
N LEU A 201 -13.59 5.94 2.54
CA LEU A 201 -13.40 5.66 1.12
C LEU A 201 -13.04 6.92 0.31
N SER A 202 -13.65 8.06 0.64
CA SER A 202 -13.36 9.34 -0.01
C SER A 202 -11.93 9.80 0.27
N MET A 203 -11.43 9.61 1.50
CA MET A 203 -10.05 9.98 1.83
C MET A 203 -9.03 9.00 1.25
N LEU A 204 -9.34 7.72 1.19
CA LEU A 204 -8.58 6.73 0.42
C LEU A 204 -8.46 7.15 -1.05
N THR A 205 -9.60 7.43 -1.68
CA THR A 205 -9.68 7.88 -3.07
C THR A 205 -8.92 9.19 -3.25
N GLY A 206 -9.10 10.18 -2.37
CA GLY A 206 -8.38 11.46 -2.40
C GLY A 206 -6.86 11.31 -2.24
N THR A 207 -6.40 10.38 -1.40
CA THR A 207 -4.97 10.06 -1.26
C THR A 207 -4.41 9.46 -2.55
N ILE A 208 -5.20 8.63 -3.25
CA ILE A 208 -4.82 8.07 -4.55
C ILE A 208 -4.92 9.13 -5.67
N SER A 209 -5.93 9.99 -5.65
CA SER A 209 -6.12 11.07 -6.64
C SER A 209 -5.03 12.12 -6.52
N THR A 210 -4.68 12.57 -5.31
CA THR A 210 -3.52 13.45 -5.10
C THR A 210 -2.23 12.80 -5.58
N PHE A 211 -2.12 11.47 -5.52
CA PHE A 211 -1.02 10.73 -6.12
C PHE A 211 -0.97 10.85 -7.66
N PHE A 212 -2.10 10.78 -8.37
CA PHE A 212 -2.15 10.98 -9.83
C PHE A 212 -1.97 12.44 -10.24
N LEU A 213 -2.48 13.38 -9.43
CA LEU A 213 -2.47 14.81 -9.70
C LEU A 213 -1.13 15.51 -9.36
N ASN A 214 -0.25 14.85 -8.60
CA ASN A 214 1.05 15.39 -8.16
C ASN A 214 2.12 15.58 -9.26
N LYS A 215 1.72 15.78 -10.53
CA LYS A 215 2.64 16.16 -11.62
C LYS A 215 2.85 17.69 -11.72
N LYS A 216 2.15 18.54 -10.94
CA LYS A 216 2.03 19.96 -11.34
C LYS A 216 2.04 21.05 -10.26
N THR A 217 2.26 20.80 -8.97
CA THR A 217 1.95 21.86 -7.98
C THR A 217 2.96 22.99 -7.77
N ASN A 218 4.21 22.89 -8.24
CA ASN A 218 5.14 24.05 -8.20
C ASN A 218 5.68 24.51 -9.56
N THR A 219 5.59 23.68 -10.60
CA THR A 219 5.96 24.08 -11.96
C THR A 219 4.74 24.55 -12.77
N SER A 220 3.51 24.12 -12.44
CA SER A 220 2.32 24.42 -13.25
C SER A 220 1.79 25.83 -13.09
N TYR A 221 1.74 26.42 -11.90
CA TYR A 221 1.12 27.75 -11.79
C TYR A 221 1.92 28.81 -12.56
N LYS A 222 3.26 28.82 -12.38
CA LYS A 222 4.15 29.69 -13.17
C LYS A 222 4.13 29.32 -14.66
N SER A 223 4.14 28.03 -15.02
CA SER A 223 4.13 27.64 -16.44
C SER A 223 2.80 27.93 -17.14
N GLU A 224 1.67 27.71 -16.47
CA GLU A 224 0.31 27.92 -16.99
C GLU A 224 0.01 29.41 -17.17
N ILE A 225 0.48 30.28 -16.26
CA ILE A 225 0.44 31.72 -16.48
C ILE A 225 1.33 32.11 -17.65
N ILE A 226 2.56 31.57 -17.75
CA ILE A 226 3.45 31.85 -18.87
C ILE A 226 2.85 31.37 -20.20
N ASP A 227 2.21 30.20 -20.22
CA ASP A 227 1.57 29.64 -21.42
C ASP A 227 0.33 30.45 -21.83
N ASN A 228 -0.46 30.93 -20.87
CA ASN A 228 -1.55 31.88 -21.12
C ASN A 228 -1.04 33.22 -21.65
N ILE A 229 0.08 33.73 -21.12
CA ILE A 229 0.71 34.96 -21.62
C ILE A 229 1.21 34.75 -23.05
N LYS A 230 1.85 33.62 -23.36
CA LYS A 230 2.26 33.30 -24.74
C LYS A 230 1.08 33.27 -25.70
N SER A 231 -0.02 32.61 -25.32
CA SER A 231 -1.24 32.57 -26.14
C SER A 231 -1.84 33.97 -26.36
N LYS A 232 -1.76 34.87 -25.38
CA LYS A 232 -2.16 36.27 -25.56
C LYS A 232 -1.23 37.03 -26.50
N LEU A 233 0.08 36.78 -26.40
CA LEU A 233 1.10 37.39 -27.26
C LEU A 233 1.05 36.88 -28.71
N ASP A 234 0.52 35.68 -28.95
CA ASP A 234 0.29 35.16 -30.32
C ASP A 234 -0.70 36.05 -31.11
N ASN A 235 -1.60 36.75 -30.41
CA ASN A 235 -2.51 37.76 -30.97
C ASN A 235 -2.11 39.18 -30.50
N PHE A 236 -0.83 39.53 -30.62
CA PHE A 236 -0.28 40.76 -30.05
C PHE A 236 -1.02 42.04 -30.49
N ASP A 237 -1.48 42.10 -31.74
CA ASP A 237 -2.14 43.28 -32.32
C ASP A 237 -3.51 43.57 -31.69
N GLU A 238 -4.11 42.61 -30.98
CA GLU A 238 -5.40 42.75 -30.28
C GLU A 238 -5.24 43.20 -28.82
N LEU A 239 -4.01 43.32 -28.31
CA LEU A 239 -3.75 43.67 -26.92
C LEU A 239 -3.82 45.18 -26.69
N SER A 240 -4.53 45.58 -25.64
CA SER A 240 -4.52 46.97 -25.18
C SER A 240 -3.22 47.28 -24.42
N THR A 241 -2.89 48.57 -24.30
CA THR A 241 -1.77 49.03 -23.47
C THR A 241 -1.91 48.58 -22.00
N ASP A 242 -3.13 48.45 -21.50
CA ASP A 242 -3.42 47.97 -20.15
C ASP A 242 -3.13 46.48 -20.00
N ASP A 243 -3.48 45.66 -21.00
CA ASP A 243 -3.15 44.23 -21.02
C ASP A 243 -1.64 44.00 -20.98
N ILE A 244 -0.87 44.80 -21.72
CA ILE A 244 0.60 44.74 -21.76
C ILE A 244 1.18 45.10 -20.38
N ASN A 245 0.64 46.13 -19.73
CA ASN A 245 1.05 46.55 -18.40
C ASN A 245 0.78 45.48 -17.33
N ASP A 246 -0.36 44.81 -17.42
CA ASP A 246 -0.73 43.75 -16.49
C ASP A 246 0.09 42.48 -16.71
N ILE A 247 0.35 42.09 -17.97
CA ILE A 247 1.30 41.01 -18.29
C ILE A 247 2.68 41.31 -17.69
N CYS A 248 3.18 42.55 -17.81
CA CYS A 248 4.46 42.97 -17.22
C CYS A 248 4.47 42.87 -15.69
N LYS A 249 3.38 43.27 -15.01
CA LYS A 249 3.26 43.14 -13.55
C LYS A 249 3.23 41.68 -13.12
N ILE A 250 2.48 40.84 -13.83
CA ILE A 250 2.39 39.40 -13.56
C ILE A 250 3.75 38.72 -13.76
N LEU A 251 4.49 39.04 -14.84
CA LEU A 251 5.81 38.48 -15.06
C LEU A 251 6.83 38.90 -14.00
N LYS A 252 6.75 40.14 -13.49
CA LYS A 252 7.58 40.61 -12.37
C LYS A 252 7.26 39.84 -11.08
N SER A 253 5.99 39.69 -10.73
CA SER A 253 5.59 38.95 -9.51
C SER A 253 5.89 37.45 -9.59
N LEU A 254 5.97 36.86 -10.78
CA LEU A 254 6.41 35.47 -10.97
C LEU A 254 7.94 35.31 -10.94
N LYS A 255 8.71 36.39 -11.09
CA LYS A 255 10.17 36.37 -11.06
C LYS A 255 10.73 36.49 -9.63
N ASP A 256 10.03 37.25 -8.79
CA ASP A 256 10.29 37.34 -7.34
C ASP A 256 9.89 36.04 -6.61
#